data_AF-A0A842U981-F1
#
_entry.id   AF-A0A842U981-F1
#
_cell.length_a   1.000
_cell.length_b   1.000
_cell.length_c   1.000
_cell.angle_alpha   90.00
_cell.angle_beta   90.00
_cell.angle_gamma   90.00
#
_symmetry.space_group_name_H-M   'P 1'
#
loop_
_entity.id
_entity.type
_entity.pdbx_description
1 polymer ?
#
loop_
_entity_poly.entity_id
_entity_poly.type
_entity_poly.pdbx_seq_one_letter_code
_entity_poly.pdbx_strand_id
1 'polypeptide(L)'
;MYLDFSGSTVQVSVISESSFTSSHTGSPLRRLEVKAVLRSQLENENFLSLLEEARAEGASSVDEEGNIICRWRIENNSWHHTQGTSVYHHSLEIEEIEELELDYLVVGEMTLRPYAYQERFDEGYLIIEASVLLSDDENEELAVLLEESDYLQVFRYGINEQPVEMRFGLCYWSEHEHGTKHLLTLVGKEADEEPNPLKKAFMWVESTRKQTAKNKATIEALLSALTLRGVLGTEEIEQVRTEALESSWGMEHELYRVEDVDDL
;
A
#
# COMPACT_ATOMS: atom_id res chain seq x y z
N MET A 1 -19.68 28.41 2.17
CA MET A 1 -18.59 27.69 1.50
C MET A 1 -19.12 27.15 0.18
N TYR A 2 -18.27 27.04 -0.83
CA TYR A 2 -18.60 26.37 -2.09
C TYR A 2 -17.83 25.06 -2.15
N LEU A 3 -18.53 23.97 -2.42
CA LEU A 3 -17.95 22.66 -2.65
C LEU A 3 -18.09 22.32 -4.14
N ASP A 4 -16.97 22.02 -4.78
CA ASP A 4 -16.88 21.51 -6.13
C ASP A 4 -16.81 19.98 -6.12
N PHE A 5 -17.70 19.38 -6.90
CA PHE A 5 -17.82 17.94 -7.14
C PHE A 5 -17.50 17.70 -8.61
N SER A 6 -16.21 17.59 -8.94
CA SER A 6 -15.70 17.32 -10.29
C SER A 6 -16.26 18.28 -11.36
N GLY A 7 -16.24 19.59 -11.08
CA GLY A 7 -16.69 20.65 -11.97
C GLY A 7 -18.13 21.13 -11.75
N SER A 8 -18.86 20.55 -10.78
CA SER A 8 -20.16 21.05 -10.33
C SER A 8 -20.07 21.65 -8.94
N THR A 9 -20.28 22.97 -8.85
CA THR A 9 -20.15 23.69 -7.57
C THR A 9 -21.50 23.85 -6.86
N VAL A 10 -21.53 23.52 -5.57
CA VAL A 10 -22.70 23.62 -4.70
C VAL A 10 -22.39 24.49 -3.48
N GLN A 11 -23.29 25.44 -3.19
CA GLN A 11 -23.18 26.27 -2.01
C GLN A 11 -23.64 25.49 -0.76
N VAL A 12 -22.77 25.45 0.24
CA VAL A 12 -23.06 24.84 1.54
C VAL A 12 -22.79 25.78 2.70
N SER A 13 -23.51 25.57 3.80
CA SER A 13 -23.31 26.27 5.07
C SER A 13 -22.63 25.34 6.06
N VAL A 14 -21.54 25.78 6.67
CA VAL A 14 -20.87 25.04 7.76
C VAL A 14 -21.72 25.16 9.02
N ILE A 15 -22.02 24.03 9.64
CA ILE A 15 -22.87 23.91 10.83
C ILE A 15 -22.03 23.68 12.08
N SER A 16 -21.03 22.81 11.96
CA SER A 16 -20.06 22.55 13.01
C SER A 16 -18.70 22.26 12.41
N GLU A 17 -17.67 22.55 13.19
CA GLU A 17 -16.26 22.31 12.86
C GLU A 17 -15.61 21.66 14.07
N SER A 18 -14.91 20.57 13.83
CA SER A 18 -14.06 19.90 14.80
C SER A 18 -12.72 19.54 14.15
N SER A 19 -11.77 19.09 14.95
CA SER A 19 -10.46 18.67 14.47
C SER A 19 -10.13 17.27 14.96
N PHE A 20 -9.41 16.52 14.15
CA PHE A 20 -8.80 15.25 14.52
C PHE A 20 -7.32 15.27 14.15
N THR A 21 -6.55 14.31 14.67
CA THR A 21 -5.12 14.22 14.41
C THR A 21 -4.89 13.23 13.27
N SER A 22 -4.17 13.65 12.23
CA SER A 22 -3.74 12.77 11.15
C SER A 22 -2.89 11.63 11.70
N SER A 23 -3.20 10.40 11.30
CA SER A 23 -2.34 9.24 11.57
C SER A 23 -1.01 9.30 10.79
N HIS A 24 -0.98 10.01 9.66
CA HIS A 24 0.17 10.08 8.77
C HIS A 24 1.21 11.09 9.27
N THR A 25 0.78 12.35 9.43
CA THR A 25 1.63 13.51 9.74
C THR A 25 1.58 13.92 11.21
N GLY A 26 0.57 13.49 11.97
CA GLY A 26 0.29 14.02 13.30
C GLY A 26 -0.31 15.44 13.30
N SER A 27 -0.57 16.02 12.13
CA SER A 27 -1.14 17.36 12.00
C SER A 27 -2.63 17.38 12.35
N PRO A 28 -3.15 18.50 12.87
CA PRO A 28 -4.59 18.67 13.08
C PRO A 28 -5.29 18.84 11.73
N LEU A 29 -6.18 17.92 11.38
CA LEU A 29 -7.06 17.98 10.22
C LEU A 29 -8.47 18.36 10.64
N ARG A 30 -9.22 19.02 9.75
CA ARG A 30 -10.58 19.47 10.03
C ARG A 30 -11.62 18.42 9.65
N ARG A 31 -12.69 18.39 10.44
CA ARG A 31 -13.94 17.71 10.13
C ARG A 31 -15.07 18.73 10.20
N LEU A 32 -15.88 18.78 9.15
CA LEU A 32 -16.99 19.72 9.03
C LEU A 32 -18.31 18.98 8.89
N GLU A 33 -19.33 19.47 9.59
CA GLU A 33 -20.72 19.19 9.23
C GLU A 33 -21.23 20.34 8.36
N VAL A 34 -21.62 20.05 7.13
CA VAL A 34 -22.12 21.06 6.18
C VAL A 34 -23.55 20.77 5.75
N LYS A 35 -24.31 21.82 5.46
CA LYS A 35 -25.68 21.73 4.94
C LYS A 35 -25.83 22.34 3.57
N ALA A 36 -26.51 21.61 2.69
CA ALA A 36 -26.98 22.07 1.40
C ALA A 36 -28.51 22.19 1.41
N VAL A 37 -29.03 23.24 0.78
CA VAL A 37 -30.48 23.45 0.61
C VAL A 37 -30.78 23.55 -0.87
N LEU A 38 -31.49 22.56 -1.39
CA LEU A 38 -31.86 22.47 -2.81
C LEU A 38 -33.35 22.77 -2.96
N ARG A 39 -33.75 23.43 -4.05
CA ARG A 39 -35.09 24.02 -4.21
C ARG A 39 -35.94 23.33 -5.28
N SER A 40 -35.40 22.30 -5.93
CA SER A 40 -36.13 21.47 -6.88
C SER A 40 -35.75 19.99 -6.76
N GLN A 41 -36.64 19.13 -7.24
CA GLN A 41 -36.36 17.70 -7.34
C GLN A 41 -35.19 17.40 -8.29
N LEU A 42 -35.10 18.12 -9.41
CA LEU A 42 -34.01 17.95 -10.38
C LEU A 42 -32.64 18.28 -9.76
N GLU A 43 -32.55 19.39 -9.01
CA GLU A 43 -31.33 19.73 -8.26
C GLU A 43 -30.97 18.64 -7.24
N ASN A 44 -31.96 18.07 -6.56
CA ASN A 44 -31.74 16.97 -5.61
C ASN A 44 -31.22 15.71 -6.28
N GLU A 45 -31.83 15.29 -7.39
CA GLU A 45 -31.38 14.11 -8.14
C GLU A 45 -29.95 14.29 -8.67
N ASN A 46 -29.65 15.45 -9.25
CA ASN A 46 -28.29 15.77 -9.70
C ASN A 46 -27.28 15.76 -8.54
N PHE A 47 -27.65 16.35 -7.40
CA PHE A 47 -26.77 16.39 -6.23
C PHE A 47 -26.51 14.99 -5.65
N LEU A 48 -27.50 14.09 -5.66
CA LEU A 48 -27.29 12.70 -5.25
C LEU A 48 -26.29 11.99 -6.17
N SER A 49 -26.38 12.19 -7.48
CA SER A 49 -25.38 11.64 -8.41
C SER A 49 -23.98 12.19 -8.14
N LEU A 50 -23.85 13.50 -7.91
CA LEU A 50 -22.55 14.12 -7.54
C LEU A 50 -21.98 13.53 -6.24
N LEU A 51 -22.83 13.26 -5.24
CA LEU A 51 -22.41 12.63 -3.99
C LEU A 51 -21.98 11.17 -4.19
N GLU A 52 -22.61 10.43 -5.11
CA GLU A 52 -22.19 9.06 -5.43
C GLU A 52 -20.80 9.03 -6.07
N GLU A 53 -20.52 9.92 -7.02
CA GLU A 53 -19.20 10.05 -7.65
C GLU A 53 -18.14 10.51 -6.64
N ALA A 54 -18.48 11.52 -5.83
CA ALA A 54 -17.56 12.08 -4.85
C ALA A 54 -17.29 11.18 -3.64
N ARG A 55 -18.01 10.07 -3.46
CA ARG A 55 -17.63 9.03 -2.48
C ARG A 55 -16.28 8.39 -2.84
N ALA A 56 -15.95 8.30 -4.12
CA ALA A 56 -14.67 7.76 -4.57
C ALA A 56 -13.57 8.84 -4.68
N GLU A 57 -13.91 10.01 -5.22
CA GLU A 57 -12.93 11.05 -5.58
C GLU A 57 -12.78 12.17 -4.53
N GLY A 58 -13.73 12.29 -3.61
CA GLY A 58 -13.87 13.41 -2.69
C GLY A 58 -14.50 14.65 -3.34
N ALA A 59 -14.54 15.74 -2.59
CA ALA A 59 -14.99 17.06 -3.02
C ALA A 59 -13.90 18.10 -2.72
N SER A 60 -13.94 19.25 -3.38
CA SER A 60 -12.99 20.34 -3.14
C SER A 60 -13.70 21.60 -2.70
N SER A 61 -13.23 22.29 -1.67
CA SER A 61 -13.71 23.65 -1.41
C SER A 61 -12.97 24.63 -2.30
N VAL A 62 -13.70 25.56 -2.92
CA VAL A 62 -13.15 26.55 -3.86
C VAL A 62 -13.38 27.98 -3.39
N ASP A 63 -12.49 28.89 -3.81
CA ASP A 63 -12.66 30.34 -3.61
C ASP A 63 -13.61 30.96 -4.66
N GLU A 64 -13.78 32.28 -4.62
CA GLU A 64 -14.63 33.02 -5.57
C GLU A 64 -14.09 33.00 -7.02
N GLU A 65 -12.80 32.69 -7.20
CA GLU A 65 -12.14 32.58 -8.50
C GLU A 65 -12.14 31.13 -9.04
N GLY A 66 -12.61 30.17 -8.22
CA GLY A 66 -12.65 28.75 -8.55
C GLY A 66 -11.37 27.99 -8.23
N ASN A 67 -10.41 28.60 -7.53
CA ASN A 67 -9.19 27.90 -7.10
C ASN A 67 -9.51 26.96 -5.94
N ILE A 68 -8.93 25.77 -5.97
CA ILE A 68 -9.08 24.78 -4.90
C ILE A 68 -8.35 25.28 -3.65
N ILE A 69 -9.09 25.41 -2.56
CA ILE A 69 -8.58 25.78 -1.24
C ILE A 69 -8.21 24.52 -0.42
N CYS A 70 -9.04 23.48 -0.50
CA CYS A 70 -8.91 22.29 0.34
C CYS A 70 -9.69 21.13 -0.28
N ARG A 71 -9.20 19.90 -0.09
CA ARG A 71 -9.88 18.68 -0.51
C ARG A 71 -10.55 18.00 0.68
N TRP A 72 -11.65 17.32 0.41
CA TRP A 72 -12.55 16.78 1.41
C TRP A 72 -13.00 15.37 1.04
N ARG A 73 -12.97 14.45 2.00
CA ARG A 73 -13.59 13.13 1.91
C ARG A 73 -15.01 13.22 2.45
N ILE A 74 -15.95 12.52 1.83
CA ILE A 74 -17.34 12.46 2.29
C ILE A 74 -17.52 11.20 3.13
N GLU A 75 -17.73 11.37 4.44
CA GLU A 75 -17.91 10.26 5.38
C GLU A 75 -19.36 9.82 5.44
N ASN A 76 -20.26 10.78 5.72
CA ASN A 76 -21.68 10.53 5.85
C ASN A 76 -22.49 11.54 5.06
N ASN A 77 -23.60 11.09 4.49
CA ASN A 77 -24.62 11.96 3.93
C ASN A 77 -26.00 11.54 4.41
N SER A 78 -26.85 12.54 4.68
CA SER A 78 -28.25 12.32 4.96
C SER A 78 -29.06 13.47 4.37
N TRP A 79 -30.32 13.21 4.04
CA TRP A 79 -31.20 14.24 3.54
C TRP A 79 -32.63 14.02 3.99
N HIS A 80 -33.38 15.10 4.04
CA HIS A 80 -34.80 15.07 4.34
C HIS A 80 -35.56 16.07 3.48
N HIS A 81 -36.84 15.77 3.29
CA HIS A 81 -37.78 16.54 2.49
C HIS A 81 -39.12 16.59 3.21
N THR A 82 -39.78 17.74 3.17
CA THR A 82 -41.14 17.88 3.70
C THR A 82 -42.14 17.74 2.56
N GLN A 83 -43.05 16.76 2.66
CA GLN A 83 -44.11 16.54 1.66
C GLN A 83 -44.90 17.84 1.41
N GLY A 84 -45.07 18.18 0.12
CA GLY A 84 -45.74 19.41 -0.30
C GLY A 84 -44.83 20.64 -0.45
N THR A 85 -43.53 20.51 -0.17
CA THR A 85 -42.51 21.53 -0.46
C THR A 85 -41.62 21.08 -1.62
N SER A 86 -40.93 22.01 -2.29
CA SER A 86 -39.88 21.66 -3.26
C SER A 86 -38.47 21.74 -2.66
N VAL A 87 -38.36 21.84 -1.33
CA VAL A 87 -37.10 22.09 -0.63
C VAL A 87 -36.54 20.81 -0.04
N TYR A 88 -35.28 20.52 -0.36
CA TYR A 88 -34.54 19.36 0.11
C TYR A 88 -33.37 19.86 0.96
N HIS A 89 -33.23 19.27 2.14
CA HIS A 89 -32.19 19.62 3.09
C HIS A 89 -31.22 18.46 3.22
N HIS A 90 -29.97 18.70 2.82
CA HIS A 90 -28.87 17.76 2.90
C HIS A 90 -27.94 18.13 4.06
N SER A 91 -27.48 17.14 4.80
CA SER A 91 -26.41 17.24 5.78
C SER A 91 -25.29 16.28 5.38
N LEU A 92 -24.07 16.79 5.31
CA LEU A 92 -22.86 16.03 4.99
C LEU A 92 -21.86 16.15 6.13
N GLU A 93 -21.21 15.05 6.47
CA GLU A 93 -19.99 15.02 7.28
C GLU A 93 -18.81 14.86 6.32
N ILE A 94 -17.90 15.83 6.33
CA ILE A 94 -16.72 15.84 5.46
C ILE A 94 -15.44 15.99 6.28
N GLU A 95 -14.38 15.32 5.84
CA GLU A 95 -13.05 15.37 6.47
C GLU A 95 -12.01 15.91 5.51
N GLU A 96 -11.12 16.76 6.01
CA GLU A 96 -10.01 17.29 5.25
C GLU A 96 -9.09 16.15 4.79
N ILE A 97 -8.82 16.11 3.48
CA ILE A 97 -7.83 15.21 2.90
C ILE A 97 -6.50 15.95 2.92
N GLU A 98 -5.51 15.38 3.60
CA GLU A 98 -4.15 15.86 3.53
C GLU A 98 -3.43 15.33 2.28
N GLU A 99 -2.60 16.16 1.68
CA GLU A 99 -1.69 15.75 0.62
C GLU A 99 -0.33 15.41 1.24
N LEU A 100 0.14 14.18 1.00
CA LEU A 100 1.39 13.68 1.54
C LEU A 100 2.50 13.91 0.52
N GLU A 101 3.45 14.77 0.84
CA GLU A 101 4.66 15.00 0.03
C GLU A 101 5.86 14.40 0.74
N LEU A 102 6.39 13.29 0.20
CA LEU A 102 7.60 12.68 0.69
C LEU A 102 8.82 13.29 -0.02
N ASP A 103 9.79 13.78 0.74
CA ASP A 103 11.07 14.24 0.20
C ASP A 103 12.01 13.07 -0.08
N TYR A 104 12.18 12.18 0.91
CA TYR A 104 12.96 10.96 0.84
C TYR A 104 12.62 10.03 2.00
N LEU A 105 12.89 8.74 1.80
CA LEU A 105 12.68 7.68 2.79
C LEU A 105 14.05 7.21 3.27
N VAL A 106 14.28 7.12 4.58
CA VAL A 106 15.47 6.45 5.12
C VAL A 106 15.05 5.10 5.68
N VAL A 107 15.67 4.04 5.18
CA VAL A 107 15.37 2.63 5.50
C VAL A 107 16.66 2.02 6.05
N GLY A 108 16.76 1.91 7.38
CA GLY A 108 18.03 1.57 8.03
C GLY A 108 19.07 2.67 7.81
N GLU A 109 20.16 2.34 7.12
CA GLU A 109 21.22 3.30 6.75
C GLU A 109 21.06 3.83 5.31
N MET A 110 20.13 3.27 4.52
CA MET A 110 19.95 3.62 3.12
C MET A 110 18.98 4.78 2.95
N THR A 111 19.35 5.77 2.13
CA THR A 111 18.46 6.88 1.76
C THR A 111 17.89 6.64 0.37
N LEU A 112 16.56 6.53 0.30
CA LEU A 112 15.80 6.25 -0.91
C LEU A 112 15.02 7.48 -1.35
N ARG A 113 14.93 7.69 -2.67
CA ARG A 113 14.10 8.72 -3.28
C ARG A 113 13.04 8.06 -4.17
N PRO A 114 11.88 7.69 -3.61
CA PRO A 114 10.82 7.08 -4.39
C PRO A 114 10.29 8.04 -5.46
N TYR A 115 10.08 7.54 -6.67
CA TYR A 115 9.37 8.29 -7.71
C TYR A 115 7.85 8.09 -7.62
N ALA A 116 7.41 7.06 -6.89
CA ALA A 116 6.03 6.89 -6.47
C ALA A 116 6.01 6.42 -5.02
N TYR A 117 5.12 7.00 -4.23
CA TYR A 117 4.99 6.73 -2.81
C TYR A 117 3.52 6.66 -2.43
N GLN A 118 3.16 5.65 -1.65
CA GLN A 118 1.86 5.56 -1.02
C GLN A 118 2.03 4.97 0.38
N GLU A 119 1.30 5.52 1.34
CA GLU A 119 1.17 4.92 2.66
C GLU A 119 -0.30 4.79 3.05
N ARG A 120 -0.61 3.74 3.80
CA ARG A 120 -1.95 3.49 4.34
C ARG A 120 -1.85 2.92 5.74
N PHE A 121 -2.85 3.23 6.55
CA PHE A 121 -3.07 2.54 7.82
C PHE A 121 -4.12 1.45 7.62
N ASP A 122 -3.76 0.22 7.94
CA ASP A 122 -4.66 -0.94 7.92
C ASP A 122 -4.71 -1.52 9.34
N GLU A 123 -5.90 -1.70 9.90
CA GLU A 123 -6.11 -2.19 11.28
C GLU A 123 -5.22 -1.53 12.37
N GLY A 124 -4.77 -0.30 12.15
CA GLY A 124 -3.92 0.46 13.10
C GLY A 124 -2.41 0.37 12.88
N TYR A 125 -1.92 -0.37 11.88
CA TYR A 125 -0.50 -0.42 11.51
C TYR A 125 -0.23 0.26 10.16
N LEU A 126 0.99 0.77 9.99
CA LEU A 126 1.42 1.48 8.79
C LEU A 126 1.93 0.50 7.72
N ILE A 127 1.44 0.64 6.49
CA ILE A 127 1.98 -0.01 5.29
C ILE A 127 2.46 1.07 4.34
N ILE A 128 3.69 0.94 3.85
CA ILE A 128 4.29 1.82 2.85
C ILE A 128 4.58 1.03 1.58
N GLU A 129 4.19 1.57 0.45
CA GLU A 129 4.56 1.10 -0.88
C GLU A 129 5.39 2.20 -1.56
N ALA A 130 6.66 1.92 -1.80
CA ALA A 130 7.62 2.87 -2.36
C ALA A 130 8.25 2.29 -3.62
N SER A 131 8.09 3.00 -4.74
CA SER A 131 8.74 2.63 -6.00
C SER A 131 10.00 3.45 -6.20
N VAL A 132 11.15 2.79 -6.30
CA VAL A 132 12.48 3.39 -6.39
C VAL A 132 13.23 2.90 -7.62
N LEU A 133 14.11 3.72 -8.16
CA LEU A 133 15.09 3.32 -9.18
C LEU A 133 16.47 3.40 -8.53
N LEU A 134 17.16 2.27 -8.48
CA LEU A 134 18.45 2.13 -7.81
C LEU A 134 19.56 1.86 -8.82
N SER A 135 20.73 2.42 -8.57
CA SER A 135 21.97 2.01 -9.21
C SER A 135 22.39 0.60 -8.76
N ASP A 136 23.38 0.02 -9.43
CA ASP A 136 23.87 -1.33 -9.11
C ASP A 136 24.44 -1.40 -7.68
N ASP A 137 25.21 -0.38 -7.26
CA ASP A 137 25.77 -0.30 -5.90
C ASP A 137 24.65 -0.20 -4.84
N GLU A 138 23.65 0.66 -5.06
CA GLU A 138 22.49 0.80 -4.16
C GLU A 138 21.64 -0.49 -4.13
N ASN A 139 21.58 -1.23 -5.23
CA ASN A 139 20.86 -2.48 -5.32
C ASN A 139 21.56 -3.60 -4.52
N GLU A 140 22.89 -3.62 -4.50
CA GLU A 140 23.67 -4.53 -3.63
C GLU A 140 23.46 -4.18 -2.15
N GLU A 141 23.48 -2.90 -1.78
CA GLU A 141 23.19 -2.45 -0.42
C GLU A 141 21.77 -2.85 0.03
N LEU A 142 20.77 -2.66 -0.84
CA LEU A 142 19.40 -3.09 -0.57
C LEU A 142 19.30 -4.61 -0.40
N ALA A 143 20.03 -5.39 -1.19
CA ALA A 143 20.04 -6.84 -1.07
C ALA A 143 20.57 -7.32 0.30
N VAL A 144 21.64 -6.69 0.79
CA VAL A 144 22.16 -6.95 2.14
C VAL A 144 21.12 -6.59 3.21
N LEU A 145 20.48 -5.43 3.09
CA LEU A 145 19.43 -5.01 4.04
C LEU A 145 18.24 -5.98 4.08
N LEU A 146 17.81 -6.49 2.92
CA LEU A 146 16.73 -7.47 2.80
C LEU A 146 17.08 -8.84 3.43
N GLU A 147 18.37 -9.20 3.48
CA GLU A 147 18.84 -10.45 4.06
C GLU A 147 19.09 -10.36 5.56
N GLU A 148 19.69 -9.27 6.04
CA GLU A 148 20.21 -9.16 7.40
C GLU A 148 19.19 -8.59 8.41
N SER A 149 18.18 -7.85 7.96
CA SER A 149 17.28 -7.11 8.85
C SER A 149 15.87 -7.71 8.93
N ASP A 150 15.50 -8.23 10.10
CA ASP A 150 14.11 -8.62 10.38
C ASP A 150 13.22 -7.39 10.57
N TYR A 151 13.67 -6.42 11.37
CA TYR A 151 13.04 -5.11 11.55
C TYR A 151 14.09 -4.01 11.49
N LEU A 152 13.70 -2.86 10.96
CA LEU A 152 14.55 -1.70 10.76
C LEU A 152 13.77 -0.41 11.02
N GLN A 153 14.49 0.65 11.34
CA GLN A 153 13.90 1.97 11.52
C GLN A 153 13.69 2.63 10.16
N VAL A 154 12.48 3.14 9.95
CA VAL A 154 12.09 3.88 8.76
C VAL A 154 11.76 5.32 9.14
N PHE A 155 12.36 6.28 8.43
CA PHE A 155 12.08 7.70 8.58
C PHE A 155 11.44 8.25 7.30
N ARG A 156 10.32 8.96 7.43
CA ARG A 156 9.53 9.49 6.32
C ARG A 156 9.67 11.01 6.23
N TYR A 157 10.83 11.48 5.80
CA TYR A 157 11.11 12.91 5.70
C TYR A 157 10.17 13.59 4.69
N GLY A 158 9.61 14.74 5.08
CA GLY A 158 8.54 15.43 4.36
C GLY A 158 7.14 15.14 4.92
N ILE A 159 6.92 13.98 5.55
CA ILE A 159 5.61 13.59 6.11
C ILE A 159 5.65 13.56 7.64
N ASN A 160 6.51 12.71 8.20
CA ASN A 160 6.69 12.55 9.63
C ASN A 160 8.09 11.97 9.91
N GLU A 161 8.91 12.76 10.61
CA GLU A 161 10.30 12.42 10.89
C GLU A 161 10.46 11.48 12.10
N GLN A 162 9.37 11.08 12.76
CA GLN A 162 9.46 10.08 13.83
C GLN A 162 9.78 8.70 13.25
N PRO A 163 10.78 7.99 13.80
CA PRO A 163 11.13 6.66 13.33
C PRO A 163 10.00 5.67 13.61
N VAL A 164 9.71 4.83 12.63
CA VAL A 164 8.77 3.71 12.75
C VAL A 164 9.55 2.40 12.57
N GLU A 165 9.36 1.43 13.47
CA GLU A 165 9.92 0.09 13.28
C GLU A 165 9.09 -0.66 12.24
N MET A 166 9.71 -1.04 11.13
CA MET A 166 9.07 -1.74 10.03
C MET A 166 9.92 -2.92 9.58
N ARG A 167 9.31 -3.85 8.86
CA ARG A 167 10.01 -4.92 8.13
C ARG A 167 9.70 -4.83 6.65
N PHE A 168 10.53 -5.47 5.84
CA PHE A 168 10.19 -5.71 4.45
C PHE A 168 9.05 -6.72 4.34
N GLY A 169 8.08 -6.40 3.49
CA GLY A 169 7.10 -7.34 2.97
C GLY A 169 7.53 -7.83 1.58
N LEU A 170 6.54 -8.08 0.72
CA LEU A 170 6.82 -8.50 -0.66
C LEU A 170 7.43 -7.35 -1.45
N CYS A 171 8.71 -7.50 -1.78
CA CYS A 171 9.45 -6.59 -2.65
C CYS A 171 9.55 -7.19 -4.06
N TYR A 172 9.24 -6.38 -5.07
CA TYR A 172 9.31 -6.78 -6.47
C TYR A 172 10.35 -5.92 -7.19
N TRP A 173 11.01 -6.47 -8.20
CA TRP A 173 12.00 -5.75 -8.97
C TRP A 173 11.92 -6.04 -10.46
N SER A 174 12.45 -5.12 -11.27
CA SER A 174 12.63 -5.29 -12.72
C SER A 174 13.85 -4.52 -13.21
N GLU A 175 14.49 -5.02 -14.27
CA GLU A 175 15.60 -4.34 -14.92
C GLU A 175 15.13 -3.08 -15.68
N HIS A 176 15.98 -2.05 -15.70
CA HIS A 176 15.75 -0.80 -16.40
C HIS A 176 17.05 -0.30 -17.05
N GLU A 177 16.96 0.55 -18.08
CA GLU A 177 18.14 1.04 -18.83
C GLU A 177 19.18 1.79 -17.97
N HIS A 178 18.77 2.25 -16.78
CA HIS A 178 19.58 3.07 -15.88
C HIS A 178 19.67 2.47 -14.46
N GLY A 179 19.46 1.17 -14.31
CA GLY A 179 19.55 0.47 -13.03
C GLY A 179 18.39 -0.49 -12.78
N THR A 180 18.05 -0.72 -11.52
CA THR A 180 17.00 -1.66 -11.12
C THR A 180 15.82 -0.92 -10.50
N LYS A 181 14.62 -1.14 -11.03
CA LYS A 181 13.39 -0.64 -10.43
C LYS A 181 12.94 -1.60 -9.35
N HIS A 182 12.65 -1.07 -8.17
CA HIS A 182 12.05 -1.81 -7.07
C HIS A 182 10.70 -1.23 -6.68
N LEU A 183 9.76 -2.10 -6.36
CA LEU A 183 8.58 -1.81 -5.57
C LEU A 183 8.82 -2.41 -4.19
N LEU A 184 9.09 -1.54 -3.22
CA LEU A 184 9.34 -1.90 -1.84
C LEU A 184 8.03 -1.81 -1.06
N THR A 185 7.69 -2.88 -0.37
CA THR A 185 6.59 -2.89 0.60
C THR A 185 7.19 -2.95 1.99
N LEU A 186 6.91 -1.95 2.83
CA LEU A 186 7.30 -1.93 4.24
C LEU A 186 6.06 -2.06 5.11
N VAL A 187 6.14 -2.90 6.13
CA VAL A 187 5.03 -3.20 7.03
C VAL A 187 5.45 -2.89 8.46
N GLY A 188 4.65 -2.09 9.16
CA GLY A 188 4.86 -1.75 10.57
C GLY A 188 4.85 -3.00 11.45
N LYS A 189 5.69 -2.99 12.48
CA LYS A 189 5.86 -4.10 13.43
C LYS A 189 4.56 -4.51 14.11
N GLU A 190 3.67 -3.55 14.34
CA GLU A 190 2.36 -3.75 14.95
C GLU A 190 1.50 -4.76 14.16
N ALA A 191 1.75 -4.92 12.85
CA ALA A 191 1.08 -5.90 12.02
C ALA A 191 1.30 -7.35 12.45
N ASP A 192 2.44 -7.64 13.10
CA ASP A 192 2.85 -8.97 13.52
C ASP A 192 2.46 -9.29 14.98
N GLU A 193 1.96 -8.29 15.73
CA GLU A 193 1.55 -8.46 17.14
C GLU A 193 0.20 -9.19 17.26
N GLU A 194 -0.67 -9.08 16.25
CA GLU A 194 -1.96 -9.76 16.24
C GLU A 194 -1.94 -11.09 15.45
N PRO A 195 -2.34 -12.22 16.08
CA PRO A 195 -2.32 -13.53 15.43
C PRO A 195 -3.48 -13.69 14.44
N ASN A 196 -3.31 -13.21 13.20
CA ASN A 196 -4.25 -13.47 12.11
C ASN A 196 -3.83 -14.72 11.29
N PRO A 197 -4.71 -15.75 11.13
CA PRO A 197 -4.41 -16.97 10.38
C PRO A 197 -4.02 -16.74 8.91
N LEU A 198 -4.64 -15.77 8.24
CA LEU A 198 -4.30 -15.43 6.85
C LEU A 198 -2.93 -14.75 6.76
N LYS A 199 -2.60 -13.88 7.72
CA LYS A 199 -1.26 -13.26 7.82
C LYS A 199 -0.17 -14.34 8.03
N LYS A 200 -0.44 -15.37 8.84
CA LYS A 200 0.46 -16.53 9.00
C LYS A 200 0.69 -17.28 7.69
N ALA A 201 -0.35 -17.47 6.87
CA ALA A 201 -0.20 -18.11 5.57
C ALA A 201 0.72 -17.31 4.62
N PHE A 202 0.57 -15.98 4.57
CA PHE A 202 1.45 -15.11 3.77
C PHE A 202 2.92 -15.14 4.26
N MET A 203 3.14 -15.11 5.58
CA MET A 203 4.50 -15.26 6.15
C MET A 203 5.12 -16.62 5.79
N TRP A 204 4.32 -17.69 5.77
CA TRP A 204 4.79 -19.03 5.39
C TRP A 204 5.21 -19.09 3.92
N VAL A 205 4.45 -18.43 3.02
CA VAL A 205 4.82 -18.31 1.60
C VAL A 205 6.14 -17.55 1.44
N GLU A 206 6.33 -16.46 2.18
CA GLU A 206 7.56 -15.66 2.13
C GLU A 206 8.78 -16.47 2.62
N SER A 207 8.65 -17.14 3.77
CA SER A 207 9.68 -18.03 4.31
C SER A 207 10.00 -19.17 3.35
N THR A 208 8.99 -19.77 2.72
CA THR A 208 9.17 -20.86 1.75
C THR A 208 9.90 -20.37 0.49
N ARG A 209 9.60 -19.17 0.01
CA ARG A 209 10.34 -18.53 -1.11
C ARG A 209 11.79 -18.29 -0.76
N LYS A 210 12.08 -17.72 0.42
CA LYS A 210 13.46 -17.53 0.93
C LYS A 210 14.21 -18.86 0.99
N GLN A 211 13.60 -19.90 1.56
CA GLN A 211 14.22 -21.23 1.65
C GLN A 211 14.44 -21.86 0.27
N THR A 212 13.49 -21.69 -0.65
CA THR A 212 13.60 -22.19 -2.03
C THR A 212 14.72 -21.51 -2.79
N ALA A 213 14.83 -20.19 -2.68
CA ALA A 213 15.91 -19.42 -3.29
C ALA A 213 17.28 -19.86 -2.75
N LYS A 214 17.40 -20.01 -1.42
CA LYS A 214 18.62 -20.52 -0.77
C LYS A 214 18.99 -21.92 -1.22
N ASN A 215 18.01 -22.82 -1.29
CA ASN A 215 18.22 -24.19 -1.77
C ASN A 215 18.69 -24.19 -3.22
N LYS A 216 18.06 -23.40 -4.10
CA LYS A 216 18.47 -23.25 -5.50
C LYS A 216 19.91 -22.74 -5.62
N ALA A 217 20.26 -21.69 -4.89
CA ALA A 217 21.62 -21.13 -4.89
C ALA A 217 22.66 -22.15 -4.38
N THR A 218 22.32 -22.89 -3.32
CA THR A 218 23.18 -23.95 -2.76
C THR A 218 23.41 -25.07 -3.77
N ILE A 219 22.36 -25.52 -4.46
CA ILE A 219 22.43 -26.56 -5.49
C ILE A 219 23.33 -26.10 -6.65
N GLU A 220 23.14 -24.88 -7.16
CA GLU A 220 23.97 -24.33 -8.23
C GLU A 220 25.45 -24.18 -7.84
N ALA A 221 25.72 -23.74 -6.60
CA ALA A 221 27.08 -23.68 -6.07
C ALA A 221 27.72 -25.07 -5.96
N LEU A 222 26.94 -26.08 -5.56
CA LEU A 222 27.39 -27.46 -5.43
C LEU A 222 27.67 -28.09 -6.80
N LEU A 223 26.77 -27.90 -7.77
CA LEU A 223 26.98 -28.33 -9.16
C LEU A 223 28.25 -27.70 -9.73
N SER A 224 28.42 -26.38 -9.58
CA SER A 224 29.61 -25.65 -10.03
C SER A 224 30.90 -26.19 -9.39
N ALA A 225 30.87 -26.49 -8.08
CA ALA A 225 32.01 -27.07 -7.37
C ALA A 225 32.36 -28.49 -7.84
N LEU A 226 31.35 -29.31 -8.18
CA LEU A 226 31.55 -30.65 -8.73
C LEU A 226 32.13 -30.61 -10.15
N THR A 227 31.71 -29.65 -10.97
CA THR A 227 32.28 -29.43 -12.31
C THR A 227 33.74 -29.00 -12.24
N LEU A 228 34.05 -28.04 -11.37
CA LEU A 228 35.41 -27.53 -11.19
C LEU A 228 36.37 -28.65 -10.76
N ARG A 229 35.88 -29.60 -9.97
CA ARG A 229 36.64 -30.79 -9.53
C ARG A 229 36.65 -31.92 -10.55
N GLY A 230 36.00 -31.75 -11.70
CA GLY A 230 35.91 -32.76 -12.76
C GLY A 230 35.11 -34.00 -12.37
N VAL A 231 34.28 -33.90 -11.34
CA VAL A 231 33.41 -35.01 -10.89
C VAL A 231 32.20 -35.14 -11.80
N LEU A 232 31.68 -34.01 -12.30
CA LEU A 232 30.60 -33.95 -13.27
C LEU A 232 31.01 -33.13 -14.50
N GLY A 233 30.72 -33.62 -15.69
CA GLY A 233 30.78 -32.88 -16.94
C GLY A 233 29.59 -31.93 -17.10
N THR A 234 29.70 -30.97 -18.02
CA THR A 234 28.62 -30.03 -18.34
C THR A 234 27.36 -30.74 -18.85
N GLU A 235 27.51 -31.86 -19.55
CA GLU A 235 26.39 -32.67 -20.07
C GLU A 235 25.60 -33.36 -18.94
N GLU A 236 26.30 -33.82 -17.89
CA GLU A 236 25.69 -34.46 -16.72
C GLU A 236 24.93 -33.45 -15.85
N ILE A 237 25.36 -32.19 -15.80
CA ILE A 237 24.63 -31.10 -15.11
C ILE A 237 23.31 -30.80 -15.80
N GLU A 238 23.31 -30.70 -17.13
CA GLU A 238 22.09 -30.44 -17.90
C GLU A 238 21.10 -31.61 -17.76
N GLN A 239 21.60 -32.84 -17.66
CA GLN A 239 20.77 -34.00 -17.33
C GLN A 239 20.15 -33.87 -15.93
N VAL A 240 20.93 -33.53 -14.89
CA VAL A 240 20.41 -33.31 -13.52
C VAL A 240 19.35 -32.21 -13.50
N ARG A 241 19.55 -31.09 -14.22
CA ARG A 241 18.57 -30.01 -14.32
C ARG A 241 17.28 -30.47 -15.00
N THR A 242 17.39 -31.26 -16.06
CA THR A 242 16.24 -31.81 -16.80
C THR A 242 15.45 -32.79 -15.92
N GLU A 243 16.12 -33.75 -15.28
CA GLU A 243 15.49 -34.73 -14.39
C GLU A 243 14.82 -34.07 -13.17
N ALA A 244 15.42 -33.02 -12.62
CA ALA A 244 14.84 -32.25 -11.53
C ALA A 244 13.54 -31.54 -11.95
N LEU A 245 13.48 -31.05 -13.20
CA LEU A 245 12.30 -30.39 -13.76
C LEU A 245 11.17 -31.38 -14.04
N GLU A 246 11.51 -32.58 -14.52
CA GLU A 246 10.53 -33.65 -14.77
C GLU A 246 10.00 -34.27 -13.45
N SER A 247 10.84 -34.30 -12.41
CA SER A 247 10.49 -34.86 -11.10
C SER A 247 9.75 -33.86 -10.19
N SER A 248 9.75 -32.57 -10.52
CA SER A 248 9.21 -31.52 -9.64
C SER A 248 7.73 -31.72 -9.32
N TRP A 249 6.94 -32.20 -10.29
CA TRP A 249 5.51 -32.44 -10.12
C TRP A 249 5.21 -33.62 -9.17
N GLY A 250 6.03 -34.68 -9.23
CA GLY A 250 5.91 -35.84 -8.35
C GLY A 250 6.32 -35.54 -6.91
N MET A 251 7.35 -34.71 -6.73
CA MET A 251 7.79 -34.25 -5.41
C MET A 251 6.84 -33.23 -4.77
N GLU A 252 6.27 -32.32 -5.57
CA GLU A 252 5.25 -31.39 -5.11
C GLU A 252 4.04 -32.13 -4.55
N HIS A 253 3.56 -33.17 -5.24
CA HIS A 253 2.45 -34.01 -4.77
C HIS A 253 2.77 -34.78 -3.47
N GLU A 254 4.00 -35.26 -3.30
CA GLU A 254 4.41 -35.99 -2.09
C GLU A 254 4.50 -35.09 -0.85
N LEU A 255 4.75 -33.78 -1.02
CA LEU A 255 4.77 -32.80 0.08
C LEU A 255 3.38 -32.54 0.68
N TYR A 256 2.30 -32.83 -0.05
CA TYR A 256 0.92 -32.73 0.45
C TYR A 256 0.38 -34.05 0.99
N ARG A 257 1.22 -35.07 1.13
CA ARG A 257 0.82 -36.38 1.65
C ARG A 257 0.62 -36.32 3.16
N VAL A 258 -0.64 -36.41 3.59
CA VAL A 258 -1.03 -36.57 4.99
C VAL A 258 -1.30 -38.05 5.31
N GLU A 259 -1.17 -38.45 6.59
CA GLU A 259 -1.40 -39.85 7.02
C GLU A 259 -2.86 -40.29 6.83
N ASP A 260 -3.81 -39.40 7.12
CA ASP A 260 -5.23 -39.54 6.81
C ASP A 260 -5.81 -38.15 6.51
N VAL A 261 -6.64 -38.05 5.47
CA VAL A 261 -7.27 -36.79 5.05
C VAL A 261 -8.52 -36.50 5.87
N ASP A 262 -9.11 -37.54 6.50
CA ASP A 262 -10.32 -37.45 7.31
C ASP A 262 -10.06 -37.04 8.78
N ASP A 263 -8.79 -36.90 9.17
CA ASP A 263 -8.32 -36.48 10.51
C ASP A 263 -7.86 -35.00 10.58
N LEU A 264 -8.14 -34.19 9.53
CA LEU A 264 -7.85 -32.74 9.46
C LEU A 264 -8.98 -31.84 9.98
#